data_AF-A0A3N2FIE8-F1
#
_entry.id   AF-A0A3N2FIE8-F1
#
_cell.length_a   1.000
_cell.length_b   1.000
_cell.length_c   1.000
_cell.angle_alpha   90.00
_cell.angle_beta   90.00
_cell.angle_gamma   90.00
#
_symmetry.space_group_name_H-M   'P 1'
#
loop_
_entity.id
_entity.type
_entity.pdbx_description
1 polymer ?
#
loop_
_entity_poly.entity_id
_entity_poly.type
_entity_poly.pdbx_seq_one_letter_code
_entity_poly.pdbx_strand_id
1 'polypeptide(L)'
;MTLMQKAITPALSHAHLAAGHDRLAGYVVRAADVSFATTPSQLFEVHGLGYPGSPFSPHDEHIDVLRFESSPQLQYRDVPGYIVPLWWLRHSRIPPGAELVRVHADGTATLLARYGDVGTGWSLTHLGSPRPALASLSRCVGPVAKWHGAYLEADVVDNGHTLVLALANPPLAETGFRQSANGRWYRRVPRQEVTELFELDLTAQWNGLSVRVVDQWQDAQRYVVARISHLGDDIDRAEHLQMDHVEAGVYEAVVYAAELTDIQTNQVVPHTWAPGPAAVPQRQAVRS
;
A
#
# COMPACT_ATOMS: atom_id res chain seq x y z
N MET A 1 -0.90 -4.43 18.29
CA MET A 1 -0.80 -3.77 16.97
C MET A 1 -1.60 -2.48 17.05
N THR A 2 -1.30 -1.51 16.20
CA THR A 2 -1.94 -0.17 16.25
C THR A 2 -2.87 -0.05 15.06
N LEU A 3 -4.18 0.02 15.32
CA LEU A 3 -5.17 0.24 14.28
C LEU A 3 -5.09 1.68 13.77
N MET A 4 -4.83 1.83 12.49
CA MET A 4 -4.81 3.10 11.76
C MET A 4 -6.12 3.28 11.00
N GLN A 5 -6.47 4.53 10.73
CA GLN A 5 -7.64 4.91 9.95
C GLN A 5 -7.27 6.03 8.96
N LYS A 6 -7.81 5.93 7.75
CA LYS A 6 -7.68 6.93 6.69
C LYS A 6 -9.05 7.24 6.11
N ALA A 7 -9.40 8.51 5.92
CA ALA A 7 -10.54 8.88 5.09
C ALA A 7 -10.22 8.65 3.60
N ILE A 8 -11.15 8.05 2.87
CA ILE A 8 -10.96 7.63 1.48
C ILE A 8 -11.86 8.46 0.57
N THR A 9 -11.27 9.06 -0.46
CA THR A 9 -12.02 9.87 -1.43
C THR A 9 -13.00 8.98 -2.21
N PRO A 10 -14.12 9.53 -2.73
CA PRO A 10 -15.04 8.74 -3.56
C PRO A 10 -14.36 8.04 -4.75
N ALA A 11 -13.35 8.70 -5.35
CA ALA A 11 -12.55 8.14 -6.43
C ALA A 11 -11.71 6.93 -5.98
N LEU A 12 -11.04 7.02 -4.82
CA LEU A 12 -10.27 5.91 -4.25
C LEU A 12 -11.18 4.76 -3.78
N SER A 13 -12.34 5.05 -3.20
CA SER A 13 -13.35 4.03 -2.89
C SER A 13 -13.74 3.24 -4.13
N HIS A 14 -14.03 3.94 -5.25
CA HIS A 14 -14.31 3.28 -6.51
C HIS A 14 -13.11 2.45 -7.01
N ALA A 15 -11.88 3.00 -6.93
CA ALA A 15 -10.67 2.30 -7.35
C ALA A 15 -10.43 1.00 -6.55
N HIS A 16 -10.66 1.01 -5.23
CA HIS A 16 -10.58 -0.20 -4.41
C HIS A 16 -11.67 -1.21 -4.75
N LEU A 17 -12.93 -0.76 -4.84
CA LEU A 17 -14.09 -1.64 -4.95
C LEU A 17 -14.32 -2.18 -6.37
N ALA A 18 -13.89 -1.46 -7.41
CA ALA A 18 -14.07 -1.88 -8.81
C ALA A 18 -12.76 -2.36 -9.44
N ALA A 19 -11.71 -1.53 -9.39
CA ALA A 19 -10.43 -1.81 -10.03
C ALA A 19 -9.47 -2.65 -9.16
N GLY A 20 -9.85 -2.91 -7.90
CA GLY A 20 -9.04 -3.70 -6.99
C GLY A 20 -7.75 -3.04 -6.55
N HIS A 21 -7.68 -1.70 -6.61
CA HIS A 21 -6.48 -0.94 -6.26
C HIS A 21 -5.98 -1.32 -4.86
N ASP A 22 -4.70 -1.66 -4.72
CA ASP A 22 -4.13 -2.27 -3.53
C ASP A 22 -3.14 -1.35 -2.78
N ARG A 23 -3.21 -0.04 -3.03
CA ARG A 23 -2.25 0.93 -2.48
C ARG A 23 -2.92 2.01 -1.64
N LEU A 24 -2.17 2.56 -0.70
CA LEU A 24 -2.56 3.72 0.10
C LEU A 24 -1.35 4.63 0.36
N ALA A 25 -1.62 5.92 0.56
CA ALA A 25 -0.61 6.92 0.91
C ALA A 25 -1.25 8.06 1.73
N GLY A 26 -0.49 9.10 2.03
CA GLY A 26 -1.02 10.36 2.54
C GLY A 26 -1.37 10.32 4.02
N TYR A 27 -2.26 11.21 4.45
CA TYR A 27 -2.54 11.39 5.88
C TYR A 27 -3.39 10.27 6.48
N VAL A 28 -2.99 9.82 7.66
CA VAL A 28 -3.65 8.79 8.45
C VAL A 28 -3.59 9.13 9.94
N VAL A 29 -4.53 8.61 10.71
CA VAL A 29 -4.62 8.79 12.17
C VAL A 29 -4.71 7.43 12.86
N ARG A 30 -4.46 7.36 14.16
CA ARG A 30 -4.82 6.16 14.93
C ARG A 30 -6.33 6.11 15.10
N ALA A 31 -6.94 4.96 14.85
CA ALA A 31 -8.38 4.79 14.97
C ALA A 31 -8.87 5.07 16.41
N ALA A 32 -8.05 4.78 17.42
CA ALA A 32 -8.37 5.06 18.82
C ALA A 32 -8.52 6.57 19.10
N ASP A 33 -7.66 7.40 18.50
CA ASP A 33 -7.62 8.85 18.73
C ASP A 33 -8.84 9.56 18.11
N VAL A 34 -9.50 8.93 17.14
CA VAL A 34 -10.70 9.44 16.45
C VAL A 34 -11.93 8.55 16.66
N SER A 35 -11.90 7.69 17.69
CA SER A 35 -12.99 6.73 17.95
C SER A 35 -14.35 7.37 18.24
N PHE A 36 -14.35 8.65 18.66
CA PHE A 36 -15.54 9.46 18.89
C PHE A 36 -16.16 10.02 17.59
N ALA A 37 -15.42 10.04 16.48
CA ALA A 37 -15.89 10.58 15.21
C ALA A 37 -16.68 9.51 14.45
N THR A 38 -18.00 9.50 14.66
CA THR A 38 -18.92 8.50 14.11
C THR A 38 -19.80 9.04 12.99
N THR A 39 -19.66 10.31 12.61
CA THR A 39 -20.43 10.95 11.54
C THR A 39 -19.52 11.60 10.50
N PRO A 40 -19.99 11.82 9.26
CA PRO A 40 -19.25 12.52 8.20
C PRO A 40 -18.72 13.89 8.65
N SER A 41 -19.53 14.70 9.32
CA SER A 41 -19.10 16.02 9.84
C SER A 41 -17.92 15.91 10.81
N GLN A 42 -17.97 14.96 11.76
CA GLN A 42 -16.86 14.74 12.70
C GLN A 42 -15.62 14.18 12.00
N LEU A 43 -15.79 13.24 11.06
CA LEU A 43 -14.69 12.70 10.27
C LEU A 43 -14.02 13.77 9.41
N PHE A 44 -14.81 14.67 8.81
CA PHE A 44 -14.33 15.80 8.04
C PHE A 44 -13.41 16.70 8.88
N GLU A 45 -13.79 17.01 10.11
CA GLU A 45 -13.00 17.82 11.02
C GLU A 45 -11.71 17.11 11.47
N VAL A 46 -11.81 15.88 12.00
CA VAL A 46 -10.67 15.19 12.64
C VAL A 46 -9.65 14.64 11.64
N HIS A 47 -10.05 14.37 10.39
CA HIS A 47 -9.13 13.99 9.31
C HIS A 47 -8.63 15.21 8.51
N GLY A 48 -9.05 16.44 8.86
CA GLY A 48 -8.60 17.65 8.17
C GLY A 48 -9.01 17.70 6.70
N LEU A 49 -10.24 17.28 6.38
CA LEU A 49 -10.69 17.09 4.99
C LEU A 49 -11.09 18.38 4.28
N GLY A 50 -10.97 19.54 4.92
CA GLY A 50 -11.30 20.85 4.35
C GLY A 50 -10.18 21.52 3.52
N TYR A 51 -9.28 20.74 2.93
CA TYR A 51 -8.17 21.28 2.12
C TYR A 51 -8.65 21.79 0.73
N PRO A 52 -7.90 22.68 0.06
CA PRO A 52 -8.26 23.19 -1.26
C PRO A 52 -8.49 22.06 -2.28
N GLY A 53 -9.62 22.12 -2.99
CA GLY A 53 -9.99 21.10 -3.97
C GLY A 53 -10.45 19.76 -3.37
N SER A 54 -10.67 19.70 -2.06
CA SER A 54 -11.18 18.49 -1.40
C SER A 54 -12.52 18.02 -2.00
N PRO A 55 -12.68 16.72 -2.27
CA PRO A 55 -13.95 16.15 -2.71
C PRO A 55 -14.93 15.91 -1.56
N PHE A 56 -14.53 16.18 -0.31
CA PHE A 56 -15.34 15.93 0.87
C PHE A 56 -16.16 17.16 1.27
N SER A 57 -17.31 16.91 1.89
CA SER A 57 -18.15 17.91 2.54
C SER A 57 -18.52 17.45 3.95
N PRO A 58 -18.60 18.35 4.94
CA PRO A 58 -19.12 18.00 6.27
C PRO A 58 -20.60 17.58 6.24
N HIS A 59 -21.30 17.80 5.12
CA HIS A 59 -22.68 17.42 4.89
C HIS A 59 -22.84 16.18 4.00
N ASP A 60 -21.75 15.47 3.69
CA ASP A 60 -21.84 14.22 2.93
C ASP A 60 -22.76 13.21 3.66
N GLU A 61 -23.57 12.47 2.91
CA GLU A 61 -24.42 11.40 3.47
C GLU A 61 -23.58 10.30 4.10
N HIS A 62 -22.35 10.11 3.61
CA HIS A 62 -21.39 9.17 4.15
C HIS A 62 -19.94 9.57 3.81
N ILE A 63 -19.01 9.09 4.62
CA ILE A 63 -17.57 9.08 4.31
C ILE A 63 -17.06 7.65 4.44
N ASP A 64 -16.32 7.19 3.44
CA ASP A 64 -15.64 5.90 3.50
C ASP A 64 -14.29 6.05 4.22
N VAL A 65 -13.98 5.12 5.11
CA VAL A 65 -12.72 5.05 5.84
C VAL A 65 -12.06 3.69 5.64
N LEU A 66 -10.75 3.70 5.41
CA LEU A 66 -9.92 2.50 5.38
C LEU A 66 -9.30 2.30 6.77
N ARG A 67 -9.55 1.15 7.39
CA ARG A 67 -8.96 0.73 8.66
C ARG A 67 -7.97 -0.39 8.43
N PHE A 68 -6.76 -0.26 8.97
CA PHE A 68 -5.70 -1.24 8.78
C PHE A 68 -4.78 -1.29 9.99
N GLU A 69 -4.25 -2.48 10.28
CA GLU A 69 -3.25 -2.64 11.33
C GLU A 69 -1.90 -2.09 10.85
N SER A 70 -1.29 -1.24 11.67
CA SER A 70 0.08 -0.82 11.46
C SER A 70 1.00 -2.04 11.52
N SER A 71 1.86 -2.16 10.52
CA SER A 71 2.82 -3.25 10.41
C SER A 71 4.21 -2.71 10.07
N PRO A 72 5.27 -3.51 10.25
CA PRO A 72 6.64 -3.07 10.05
C PRO A 72 6.99 -2.59 8.63
N GLN A 73 6.14 -2.90 7.64
CA GLN A 73 6.30 -2.45 6.26
C GLN A 73 5.86 -1.01 6.05
N LEU A 74 5.02 -0.48 6.94
CA LEU A 74 4.46 0.86 6.79
C LEU A 74 5.41 1.89 7.40
N GLN A 75 5.66 2.95 6.63
CA GLN A 75 6.54 4.04 7.04
C GLN A 75 5.73 5.30 7.27
N TYR A 76 5.83 5.82 8.49
CA TYR A 76 5.10 7.00 8.92
C TYR A 76 6.08 8.14 9.22
N ARG A 77 5.67 9.36 8.90
CA ARG A 77 6.31 10.60 9.33
C ARG A 77 5.30 11.38 10.16
N ASP A 78 5.72 11.86 11.32
CA ASP A 78 4.88 12.70 12.17
C ASP A 78 4.59 14.05 11.51
N VAL A 79 3.38 14.57 11.70
CA VAL A 79 2.93 15.85 11.17
C VAL A 79 2.51 16.73 12.36
N PRO A 80 3.41 17.61 12.85
CA PRO A 80 3.14 18.41 14.04
C PRO A 80 2.06 19.47 13.77
N GLY A 81 1.40 19.93 14.84
CA GLY A 81 0.46 21.06 14.79
C GLY A 81 -1.03 20.70 14.74
N TYR A 82 -1.37 19.41 14.78
CA TYR A 82 -2.76 18.93 14.84
C TYR A 82 -3.14 18.45 16.25
N ILE A 83 -4.40 18.68 16.64
CA ILE A 83 -4.95 18.24 17.94
C ILE A 83 -5.05 16.71 17.98
N VAL A 84 -5.51 16.11 16.89
CA VAL A 84 -5.44 14.67 16.66
C VAL A 84 -4.07 14.38 16.05
N PRO A 85 -3.25 13.50 16.66
CA PRO A 85 -2.00 13.08 16.06
C PRO A 85 -2.20 12.60 14.61
N LEU A 86 -1.50 13.25 13.70
CA LEU A 86 -1.60 13.04 12.27
C LEU A 86 -0.27 12.49 11.77
N TRP A 87 -0.34 11.37 11.05
CA TRP A 87 0.84 10.80 10.42
C TRP A 87 0.69 10.87 8.92
N TRP A 88 1.78 11.21 8.28
CA TRP A 88 1.93 11.07 6.86
C TRP A 88 2.46 9.65 6.57
N LEU A 89 1.68 8.86 5.83
CA LEU A 89 2.02 7.50 5.42
C LEU A 89 2.64 7.52 4.03
N ARG A 90 3.83 6.91 3.91
CA ARG A 90 4.46 6.66 2.62
C ARG A 90 3.56 5.80 1.74
N HIS A 91 3.62 6.04 0.43
CA HIS A 91 2.88 5.21 -0.52
C HIS A 91 3.29 3.73 -0.38
N SER A 92 2.35 2.92 0.10
CA SER A 92 2.53 1.55 0.56
C SER A 92 1.41 0.65 0.02
N ARG A 93 1.63 -0.67 0.04
CA ARG A 93 0.57 -1.66 -0.24
C ARG A 93 -0.34 -1.75 0.98
N ILE A 94 -1.64 -1.88 0.73
CA ILE A 94 -2.65 -2.11 1.76
C ILE A 94 -2.31 -3.40 2.54
N PRO A 95 -2.19 -3.32 3.87
CA PRO A 95 -1.93 -4.51 4.67
C PRO A 95 -3.06 -5.54 4.58
N PRO A 96 -2.72 -6.84 4.61
CA PRO A 96 -3.70 -7.91 4.78
C PRO A 96 -4.67 -7.66 5.95
N GLY A 97 -5.94 -7.94 5.72
CA GLY A 97 -7.01 -7.76 6.71
C GLY A 97 -7.59 -6.36 6.81
N ALA A 98 -7.10 -5.39 6.02
CA ALA A 98 -7.67 -4.04 6.02
C ALA A 98 -9.15 -4.03 5.64
N GLU A 99 -9.91 -3.12 6.23
CA GLU A 99 -11.35 -2.97 6.09
C GLU A 99 -11.70 -1.62 5.48
N LEU A 100 -12.47 -1.61 4.39
CA LEU A 100 -13.11 -0.40 3.88
C LEU A 100 -14.51 -0.29 4.48
N VAL A 101 -14.76 0.76 5.24
CA VAL A 101 -15.98 0.97 6.04
C VAL A 101 -16.63 2.27 5.64
N ARG A 102 -17.92 2.24 5.33
CA ARG A 102 -18.75 3.42 5.13
C ARG A 102 -19.31 3.91 6.46
N VAL A 103 -19.10 5.18 6.79
CA VAL A 103 -19.69 5.83 7.96
C VAL A 103 -20.77 6.79 7.49
N HIS A 104 -22.01 6.59 7.94
CA HIS A 104 -23.20 7.30 7.49
C HIS A 104 -23.55 8.49 8.41
N ALA A 105 -24.35 9.42 7.88
CA ALA A 105 -24.79 10.61 8.60
C ALA A 105 -25.57 10.33 9.91
N ASP A 106 -26.24 9.18 10.01
CA ASP A 106 -26.97 8.74 11.20
C ASP A 106 -26.09 8.12 12.31
N GLY A 107 -24.76 8.06 12.08
CA GLY A 107 -23.80 7.47 13.00
C GLY A 107 -23.58 5.97 12.80
N THR A 108 -24.31 5.32 11.90
CA THR A 108 -24.11 3.90 11.60
C THR A 108 -22.91 3.68 10.69
N ALA A 109 -22.39 2.45 10.69
CA ALA A 109 -21.28 2.06 9.84
C ALA A 109 -21.58 0.76 9.09
N THR A 110 -21.18 0.68 7.83
CA THR A 110 -21.31 -0.50 6.98
C THR A 110 -19.94 -0.92 6.47
N LEU A 111 -19.54 -2.16 6.75
CA LEU A 111 -18.34 -2.73 6.13
C LEU A 111 -18.62 -2.98 4.63
N LEU A 112 -17.87 -2.34 3.74
CA LEU A 112 -18.00 -2.49 2.29
C LEU A 112 -17.15 -3.62 1.74
N ALA A 113 -15.91 -3.71 2.19
CA ALA A 113 -14.95 -4.68 1.68
C ALA A 113 -13.84 -4.99 2.67
N ARG A 114 -13.22 -6.17 2.50
CA ARG A 114 -12.00 -6.58 3.19
C ARG A 114 -10.89 -6.84 2.17
N TYR A 115 -9.72 -6.29 2.40
CA TYR A 115 -8.53 -6.66 1.66
C TYR A 115 -7.95 -7.94 2.27
N GLY A 116 -7.91 -9.02 1.51
CA GLY A 116 -7.41 -10.31 2.00
C GLY A 116 -5.89 -10.29 2.12
N ASP A 117 -5.22 -10.36 0.98
CA ASP A 117 -3.76 -10.32 0.80
C ASP A 117 -3.45 -10.13 -0.69
N VAL A 118 -2.17 -10.04 -1.04
CA VAL A 118 -1.65 -9.94 -2.42
C VAL A 118 -2.14 -11.07 -3.34
N GLY A 119 -2.53 -12.21 -2.78
CA GLY A 119 -3.08 -13.36 -3.51
C GLY A 119 -4.58 -13.25 -3.81
N THR A 120 -5.33 -12.55 -2.97
CA THR A 120 -6.81 -12.56 -3.00
C THR A 120 -7.43 -11.19 -3.27
N GLY A 121 -6.73 -10.10 -2.96
CA GLY A 121 -7.18 -8.73 -3.15
C GLY A 121 -8.43 -8.41 -2.35
N TRP A 122 -9.27 -7.52 -2.90
CA TRP A 122 -10.51 -7.08 -2.27
C TRP A 122 -11.63 -8.12 -2.38
N SER A 123 -12.36 -8.28 -1.27
CA SER A 123 -13.59 -9.06 -1.19
C SER A 123 -14.73 -8.17 -0.66
N LEU A 124 -15.78 -8.01 -1.47
CA LEU A 124 -16.98 -7.24 -1.10
C LEU A 124 -17.84 -8.02 -0.11
N THR A 125 -18.46 -7.31 0.83
CA THR A 125 -19.32 -7.93 1.87
C THR A 125 -20.73 -8.21 1.38
N HIS A 126 -21.25 -7.40 0.46
CA HIS A 126 -22.62 -7.55 -0.01
C HIS A 126 -22.74 -8.75 -0.95
N LEU A 127 -23.65 -9.67 -0.63
CA LEU A 127 -23.92 -10.86 -1.43
C LEU A 127 -24.26 -10.52 -2.88
N GLY A 128 -23.72 -11.31 -3.81
CA GLY A 128 -23.96 -11.14 -5.25
C GLY A 128 -23.20 -9.97 -5.91
N SER A 129 -22.41 -9.21 -5.16
CA SER A 129 -21.61 -8.13 -5.74
C SER A 129 -20.56 -8.68 -6.72
N PRO A 130 -20.28 -7.97 -7.82
CA PRO A 130 -19.21 -8.36 -8.74
C PRO A 130 -17.88 -8.37 -8.00
N ARG A 131 -17.02 -9.33 -8.34
CA ARG A 131 -15.69 -9.39 -7.74
C ARG A 131 -14.86 -8.21 -8.25
N PRO A 132 -14.16 -7.48 -7.38
CA PRO A 132 -13.20 -6.48 -7.81
C PRO A 132 -12.15 -7.11 -8.72
N ALA A 133 -11.62 -6.33 -9.66
CA ALA A 133 -10.46 -6.74 -10.43
C ALA A 133 -9.24 -6.98 -9.51
N LEU A 134 -8.16 -7.53 -10.04
CA LEU A 134 -6.89 -7.60 -9.32
C LEU A 134 -5.98 -6.48 -9.79
N ALA A 135 -5.47 -5.68 -8.84
CA ALA A 135 -4.38 -4.76 -9.12
C ALA A 135 -3.17 -5.50 -9.70
N SER A 136 -2.46 -4.87 -10.63
CA SER A 136 -1.18 -5.38 -11.13
C SER A 136 -0.19 -5.57 -9.98
N LEU A 137 0.55 -6.68 -10.02
CA LEU A 137 1.64 -6.88 -9.07
C LEU A 137 2.77 -5.93 -9.39
N SER A 138 3.15 -5.13 -8.40
CA SER A 138 4.30 -4.23 -8.45
C SER A 138 5.27 -4.62 -7.35
N ARG A 139 6.55 -4.75 -7.69
CA ARG A 139 7.63 -4.88 -6.70
C ARG A 139 8.04 -3.55 -6.10
N CYS A 140 7.62 -2.43 -6.69
CA CYS A 140 8.01 -1.08 -6.24
C CYS A 140 7.29 -0.68 -4.94
N VAL A 141 6.25 -1.42 -4.55
CA VAL A 141 5.45 -1.15 -3.35
C VAL A 141 5.08 -2.47 -2.67
N GLY A 142 5.26 -2.52 -1.35
CA GLY A 142 4.94 -3.66 -0.51
C GLY A 142 6.03 -4.74 -0.44
N PRO A 143 5.79 -5.80 0.34
CA PRO A 143 6.80 -6.83 0.58
C PRO A 143 7.17 -7.62 -0.68
N VAL A 144 8.45 -7.97 -0.76
CA VAL A 144 9.06 -8.86 -1.77
C VAL A 144 9.82 -9.94 -1.02
N ALA A 145 9.56 -11.19 -1.39
CA ALA A 145 10.16 -12.37 -0.80
C ALA A 145 11.03 -13.10 -1.82
N LYS A 146 12.20 -13.55 -1.39
CA LYS A 146 13.03 -14.49 -2.16
C LYS A 146 12.74 -15.91 -1.72
N TRP A 147 12.08 -16.66 -2.59
CA TRP A 147 11.69 -18.05 -2.37
C TRP A 147 12.13 -18.91 -3.55
N HIS A 148 12.85 -19.99 -3.27
CA HIS A 148 13.44 -20.89 -4.29
C HIS A 148 14.23 -20.16 -5.39
N GLY A 149 14.95 -19.09 -5.03
CA GLY A 149 15.78 -18.31 -5.96
C GLY A 149 15.03 -17.26 -6.80
N ALA A 150 13.70 -17.19 -6.69
CA ALA A 150 12.88 -16.18 -7.35
C ALA A 150 12.43 -15.08 -6.37
N TYR A 151 12.37 -13.83 -6.85
CA TYR A 151 11.75 -12.72 -6.11
C TYR A 151 10.28 -12.64 -6.49
N LEU A 152 9.42 -12.68 -5.48
CA LEU A 152 7.97 -12.72 -5.61
C LEU A 152 7.36 -11.62 -4.76
N GLU A 153 6.35 -10.94 -5.28
CA GLU A 153 5.51 -10.05 -4.49
C GLU A 153 4.84 -10.87 -3.38
N ALA A 154 4.86 -10.30 -2.18
CA ALA A 154 4.42 -11.00 -0.99
C ALA A 154 3.60 -10.10 -0.09
N ASP A 155 2.84 -10.74 0.79
CA ASP A 155 2.28 -10.14 1.99
C ASP A 155 2.64 -10.97 3.21
N VAL A 156 2.84 -10.29 4.34
CA VAL A 156 3.15 -10.90 5.62
C VAL A 156 1.87 -11.05 6.42
N VAL A 157 1.55 -12.28 6.83
CA VAL A 157 0.33 -12.61 7.59
C VAL A 157 0.68 -13.44 8.83
N ASP A 158 -0.34 -13.76 9.63
CA ASP A 158 -0.22 -14.59 10.84
C ASP A 158 0.89 -14.07 11.78
N ASN A 159 0.88 -12.76 12.07
CA ASN A 159 1.88 -12.08 12.92
C ASN A 159 3.35 -12.26 12.48
N GLY A 160 3.59 -12.45 11.18
CA GLY A 160 4.95 -12.61 10.65
C GLY A 160 5.39 -14.05 10.45
N HIS A 161 4.55 -15.03 10.79
CA HIS A 161 4.89 -16.45 10.67
C HIS A 161 4.66 -17.03 9.28
N THR A 162 3.82 -16.38 8.47
CA THR A 162 3.43 -16.87 7.13
C THR A 162 3.61 -15.75 6.10
N LEU A 163 4.10 -16.12 4.92
CA LEU A 163 4.08 -15.26 3.74
C LEU A 163 3.04 -15.77 2.77
N VAL A 164 2.29 -14.84 2.18
CA VAL A 164 1.49 -15.10 0.98
C VAL A 164 2.30 -14.61 -0.21
N LEU A 165 2.80 -15.52 -1.03
CA LEU A 165 3.53 -15.25 -2.26
C LEU A 165 2.54 -15.17 -3.43
N ALA A 166 2.72 -14.23 -4.35
CA ALA A 166 1.84 -14.06 -5.50
C ALA A 166 2.59 -14.07 -6.84
N LEU A 167 1.87 -14.48 -7.88
CA LEU A 167 2.32 -14.51 -9.27
C LEU A 167 1.19 -14.00 -10.18
N ALA A 168 1.56 -13.20 -11.18
CA ALA A 168 0.61 -12.75 -12.20
C ALA A 168 0.27 -13.82 -13.23
N ASN A 169 1.23 -14.69 -13.53
CA ASN A 169 1.09 -15.75 -14.52
C ASN A 169 1.13 -17.12 -13.82
N PRO A 170 0.58 -18.17 -14.46
CA PRO A 170 0.72 -19.54 -13.97
C PRO A 170 2.19 -19.89 -13.69
N PRO A 171 2.47 -20.59 -12.58
CA PRO A 171 3.82 -21.03 -12.30
C PRO A 171 4.28 -22.02 -13.38
N LEU A 172 5.56 -21.93 -13.76
CA LEU A 172 6.14 -22.79 -14.81
C LEU A 172 6.31 -24.26 -14.38
N ALA A 173 6.30 -24.53 -13.08
CA ALA A 173 6.44 -25.86 -12.50
C ALA A 173 5.47 -26.06 -11.33
N GLU A 174 5.18 -27.32 -11.00
CA GLU A 174 4.36 -27.68 -9.84
C GLU A 174 5.04 -27.22 -8.54
N THR A 175 4.56 -26.08 -8.08
CA THR A 175 5.13 -25.34 -6.95
C THR A 175 4.06 -25.08 -5.91
N GLY A 176 2.97 -25.86 -5.87
CA GLY A 176 1.90 -25.76 -4.87
C GLY A 176 1.16 -24.42 -4.83
N PHE A 177 1.32 -23.57 -5.86
CA PHE A 177 0.49 -22.38 -6.02
C PHE A 177 -0.92 -22.79 -6.39
N ARG A 178 -1.89 -22.07 -5.85
CA ARG A 178 -3.30 -22.19 -6.18
C ARG A 178 -3.78 -20.89 -6.81
N GLN A 179 -4.78 -20.99 -7.68
CA GLN A 179 -5.39 -19.81 -8.27
C GLN A 179 -6.51 -19.30 -7.36
N SER A 180 -6.50 -18.01 -7.04
CA SER A 180 -7.62 -17.36 -6.35
C SER A 180 -8.82 -17.26 -7.27
N ALA A 181 -9.98 -16.97 -6.67
CA ALA A 181 -11.23 -16.82 -7.40
C ALA A 181 -11.19 -15.66 -8.44
N ASN A 182 -10.20 -14.78 -8.33
CA ASN A 182 -9.98 -13.63 -9.21
C ASN A 182 -8.88 -13.88 -10.24
N GLY A 183 -8.26 -15.08 -10.25
CA GLY A 183 -7.26 -15.49 -11.23
C GLY A 183 -5.79 -15.32 -10.80
N ARG A 184 -5.52 -14.72 -9.63
CA ARG A 184 -4.15 -14.56 -9.09
C ARG A 184 -3.61 -15.91 -8.65
N TRP A 185 -2.39 -16.25 -9.04
CA TRP A 185 -1.70 -17.41 -8.48
C TRP A 185 -1.06 -17.02 -7.17
N TYR A 186 -1.30 -17.78 -6.11
CA TYR A 186 -0.68 -17.52 -4.81
C TYR A 186 -0.37 -18.78 -4.03
N ARG A 187 0.59 -18.66 -3.10
CA ARG A 187 0.97 -19.74 -2.18
C ARG A 187 1.24 -19.17 -0.79
N ARG A 188 0.78 -19.87 0.24
CA ARG A 188 1.17 -19.61 1.63
C ARG A 188 2.41 -20.45 1.95
N VAL A 189 3.45 -19.82 2.49
CA VAL A 189 4.66 -20.51 2.96
C VAL A 189 5.05 -20.03 4.36
N PRO A 190 5.61 -20.90 5.21
CA PRO A 190 6.23 -20.48 6.46
C PRO A 190 7.35 -19.46 6.24
N ARG A 191 7.47 -18.46 7.13
CA ARG A 191 8.53 -17.43 7.08
C ARG A 191 9.94 -18.00 6.99
N GLN A 192 10.20 -19.15 7.61
CA GLN A 192 11.49 -19.82 7.60
C GLN A 192 11.90 -20.41 6.23
N GLU A 193 10.95 -20.64 5.32
CA GLU A 193 11.25 -21.11 3.96
C GLU A 193 11.68 -19.98 3.02
N VAL A 194 11.54 -18.73 3.46
CA VAL A 194 11.87 -17.53 2.68
C VAL A 194 13.25 -17.03 3.07
N THR A 195 14.13 -16.96 2.06
CA THR A 195 15.55 -16.59 2.25
C THR A 195 15.77 -15.09 2.45
N GLU A 196 14.97 -14.25 1.80
CA GLU A 196 15.04 -12.79 1.94
C GLU A 196 13.61 -12.23 1.97
N LEU A 197 13.37 -11.20 2.80
CA LEU A 197 12.11 -10.48 2.88
C LEU A 197 12.42 -9.00 3.07
N PHE A 198 12.01 -8.17 2.12
CA PHE A 198 12.28 -6.73 2.10
C PHE A 198 11.17 -5.99 1.36
N GLU A 199 11.17 -4.67 1.44
CA GLU A 199 10.45 -3.80 0.51
C GLU A 199 11.47 -3.11 -0.40
N LEU A 200 11.15 -2.96 -1.70
CA LEU A 200 11.95 -2.10 -2.57
C LEU A 200 11.54 -0.65 -2.35
N ASP A 201 12.54 0.17 -2.09
CA ASP A 201 12.40 1.61 -2.03
C ASP A 201 13.12 2.21 -3.24
N LEU A 202 12.34 2.48 -4.28
CA LEU A 202 12.81 3.16 -5.49
C LEU A 202 12.46 4.64 -5.42
N THR A 203 13.47 5.47 -5.30
CA THR A 203 13.35 6.93 -5.38
C THR A 203 14.07 7.44 -6.62
N ALA A 204 13.63 8.59 -7.13
CA ALA A 204 14.21 9.24 -8.30
C ALA A 204 13.93 10.74 -8.27
N GLN A 205 14.53 11.46 -9.22
CA GLN A 205 14.20 12.85 -9.55
C GLN A 205 13.49 12.88 -10.91
N TRP A 206 12.38 13.61 -11.00
CA TRP A 206 11.65 13.87 -12.24
C TRP A 206 11.41 15.36 -12.39
N ASN A 207 12.02 15.99 -13.40
CA ASN A 207 11.95 17.44 -13.63
C ASN A 207 12.24 18.30 -12.37
N GLY A 208 13.20 17.85 -11.55
CA GLY A 208 13.61 18.49 -10.30
C GLY A 208 12.67 18.26 -9.11
N LEU A 209 11.71 17.35 -9.23
CA LEU A 209 10.83 16.90 -8.16
C LEU A 209 11.29 15.53 -7.64
N SER A 210 11.42 15.41 -6.32
CA SER A 210 11.71 14.13 -5.66
C SER A 210 10.47 13.23 -5.72
N VAL A 211 10.63 12.02 -6.24
CA VAL A 211 9.53 11.08 -6.45
C VAL A 211 9.90 9.66 -6.03
N ARG A 212 8.88 8.90 -5.66
CA ARG A 212 8.95 7.45 -5.49
C ARG A 212 8.42 6.76 -6.73
N VAL A 213 9.09 5.73 -7.24
CA VAL A 213 8.49 4.83 -8.23
C VAL A 213 7.60 3.83 -7.50
N VAL A 214 6.34 3.74 -7.90
CA VAL A 214 5.31 2.95 -7.19
C VAL A 214 4.68 1.85 -8.06
N ASP A 215 4.89 1.94 -9.37
CA ASP A 215 4.56 0.89 -10.32
C ASP A 215 5.48 0.97 -11.53
N GLN A 216 5.66 -0.14 -12.24
CA GLN A 216 6.43 -0.17 -13.48
C GLN A 216 5.88 -1.26 -14.41
N TRP A 217 5.66 -0.90 -15.68
CA TRP A 217 5.20 -1.83 -16.70
C TRP A 217 5.76 -1.46 -18.08
N GLN A 218 5.49 -2.31 -19.07
CA GLN A 218 5.77 -2.01 -20.47
C GLN A 218 4.48 -1.53 -21.15
N ASP A 219 4.54 -0.40 -21.85
CA ASP A 219 3.42 0.08 -22.66
C ASP A 219 3.24 -0.77 -23.94
N ALA A 220 2.27 -0.39 -24.79
CA ALA A 220 1.98 -1.10 -26.03
C ALA A 220 3.17 -1.10 -27.02
N GLN A 221 4.07 -0.12 -26.90
CA GLN A 221 5.28 0.05 -27.71
C GLN A 221 6.52 -0.58 -27.06
N ARG A 222 6.36 -1.27 -25.92
CA ARG A 222 7.41 -1.91 -25.11
C ARG A 222 8.38 -0.93 -24.45
N TYR A 223 8.01 0.35 -24.33
CA TYR A 223 8.75 1.27 -23.47
C TYR A 223 8.45 0.99 -22.02
N VAL A 224 9.48 1.08 -21.18
CA VAL A 224 9.32 0.98 -19.73
C VAL A 224 8.72 2.28 -19.24
N VAL A 225 7.52 2.20 -18.69
CA VAL A 225 6.81 3.30 -18.05
C VAL A 225 6.74 3.05 -16.55
N ALA A 226 6.78 4.13 -15.79
CA ALA A 226 6.74 4.13 -14.35
C ALA A 226 5.55 4.96 -13.88
N ARG A 227 4.86 4.47 -12.85
CA ARG A 227 4.01 5.33 -12.03
C ARG A 227 4.89 5.90 -10.93
N ILE A 228 4.89 7.22 -10.82
CA ILE A 228 5.62 7.95 -9.79
C ILE A 228 4.64 8.59 -8.82
N SER A 229 5.08 8.75 -7.58
CA SER A 229 4.33 9.38 -6.50
C SER A 229 5.20 10.45 -5.84
N HIS A 230 4.68 11.67 -5.75
CA HIS A 230 5.25 12.78 -5.02
C HIS A 230 4.38 13.11 -3.81
N LEU A 231 5.02 13.47 -2.71
CA LEU A 231 4.42 13.43 -1.39
C LEU A 231 4.62 14.74 -0.64
N GLY A 232 3.93 15.78 -1.12
CA GLY A 232 3.52 16.98 -0.40
C GLY A 232 4.60 17.94 0.09
N ASP A 233 5.89 17.67 -0.16
CA ASP A 233 6.99 18.55 0.24
C ASP A 233 7.26 19.68 -0.76
N ASP A 234 6.86 19.55 -2.03
CA ASP A 234 6.93 20.62 -3.05
C ASP A 234 5.66 20.61 -3.94
N ILE A 235 4.54 21.05 -3.33
CA ILE A 235 3.21 21.04 -3.97
C ILE A 235 3.17 21.94 -5.21
N ASP A 236 3.71 23.15 -5.11
CA ASP A 236 3.72 24.12 -6.21
C ASP A 236 4.37 23.54 -7.47
N ARG A 237 5.48 22.78 -7.28
CA ARG A 237 6.15 22.12 -8.39
C ARG A 237 5.36 20.93 -8.92
N ALA A 238 4.74 20.13 -8.06
CA ALA A 238 3.88 19.02 -8.50
C ALA A 238 2.71 19.52 -9.36
N GLU A 239 2.08 20.64 -8.98
CA GLU A 239 1.01 21.28 -9.75
C GLU A 239 1.52 21.89 -11.06
N HIS A 240 2.68 22.54 -11.06
CA HIS A 240 3.31 23.05 -12.28
C HIS A 240 3.63 21.94 -13.29
N LEU A 241 4.04 20.77 -12.80
CA LEU A 241 4.29 19.57 -13.60
C LEU A 241 3.00 18.82 -14.00
N GLN A 242 1.83 19.34 -13.64
CA GLN A 242 0.52 18.77 -13.96
C GLN A 242 0.37 17.31 -13.50
N MET A 243 0.94 16.97 -12.34
CA MET A 243 0.67 15.68 -11.72
C MET A 243 -0.79 15.57 -11.32
N ASP A 244 -1.33 14.35 -11.36
CA ASP A 244 -2.67 14.06 -10.86
C ASP A 244 -2.70 14.23 -9.35
N HIS A 245 -3.50 15.18 -8.85
CA HIS A 245 -3.78 15.31 -7.42
C HIS A 245 -4.74 14.21 -7.00
N VAL A 246 -4.21 13.13 -6.41
CA VAL A 246 -4.97 11.93 -6.03
C VAL A 246 -5.78 12.18 -4.76
N GLU A 247 -5.14 12.82 -3.78
CA GLU A 247 -5.71 13.22 -2.50
C GLU A 247 -4.74 14.18 -1.78
N ALA A 248 -5.15 14.75 -0.64
CA ALA A 248 -4.34 15.69 0.14
C ALA A 248 -2.87 15.26 0.31
N GLY A 249 -1.97 16.00 -0.33
CA GLY A 249 -0.52 15.80 -0.24
C GLY A 249 -0.01 14.56 -0.99
N VAL A 250 -0.81 13.98 -1.89
CA VAL A 250 -0.43 12.84 -2.74
C VAL A 250 -0.67 13.19 -4.20
N TYR A 251 0.42 13.27 -4.95
CA TYR A 251 0.42 13.52 -6.38
C TYR A 251 1.00 12.32 -7.11
N GLU A 252 0.40 11.92 -8.22
CA GLU A 252 0.88 10.83 -9.06
C GLU A 252 1.03 11.25 -10.52
N ALA A 253 1.92 10.58 -11.24
CA ALA A 253 2.01 10.71 -12.69
C ALA A 253 2.49 9.39 -13.30
N VAL A 254 2.18 9.20 -14.58
CA VAL A 254 2.75 8.13 -15.40
C VAL A 254 3.77 8.76 -16.34
N VAL A 255 5.01 8.29 -16.27
CA VAL A 255 6.15 8.84 -17.01
C VAL A 255 6.93 7.71 -17.67
N TYR A 256 7.73 8.03 -18.69
CA TYR A 256 8.71 7.08 -19.17
C TYR A 256 9.83 6.93 -18.14
N ALA A 257 10.25 5.70 -17.88
CA ALA A 257 11.33 5.45 -16.92
C ALA A 257 12.66 6.11 -17.34
N ALA A 258 12.82 6.40 -18.64
CA ALA A 258 13.97 7.13 -19.18
C ALA A 258 13.99 8.63 -18.81
N GLU A 259 12.87 9.20 -18.35
CA GLU A 259 12.78 10.58 -17.86
C GLU A 259 13.21 10.70 -16.39
N LEU A 260 13.39 9.57 -15.70
CA LEU A 260 13.81 9.53 -14.31
C LEU A 260 15.33 9.64 -14.19
N THR A 261 15.76 10.53 -13.32
CA THR A 261 17.18 10.77 -13.00
C THR A 261 17.46 10.42 -11.54
N ASP A 262 18.73 10.28 -11.17
CA ASP A 262 19.16 9.98 -9.80
C ASP A 262 18.42 8.79 -9.16
N ILE A 263 18.16 7.75 -9.93
CA ILE A 263 17.41 6.58 -9.48
C ILE A 263 18.22 5.86 -8.39
N GLN A 264 17.63 5.75 -7.21
CA GLN A 264 18.17 4.98 -6.10
C GLN A 264 17.26 3.79 -5.82
N THR A 265 17.87 2.63 -5.64
CA THR A 265 17.16 1.39 -5.25
C THR A 265 17.72 0.92 -3.92
N ASN A 266 16.89 1.01 -2.89
CA ASN A 266 17.23 0.52 -1.56
C ASN A 266 16.34 -0.68 -1.22
N GLN A 267 16.92 -1.70 -0.58
CA GLN A 267 16.15 -2.76 0.06
C GLN A 267 15.92 -2.37 1.51
N VAL A 268 14.67 -2.18 1.89
CA VAL A 268 14.30 -1.88 3.27
C VAL A 268 13.91 -3.18 3.95
N VAL A 269 14.64 -3.55 4.99
CA VAL A 269 14.34 -4.71 5.85
C VAL A 269 13.92 -4.19 7.21
N PRO A 270 12.61 -4.16 7.53
CA PRO A 270 12.15 -3.85 8.87
C PRO A 270 12.84 -4.74 9.91
N HIS A 271 13.21 -4.18 11.06
CA HIS A 271 13.94 -4.91 12.10
C HIS A 271 13.25 -6.20 12.56
N THR A 272 11.92 -6.22 12.53
CA THR A 272 11.09 -7.40 12.87
C THR A 272 11.05 -8.47 11.78
N TRP A 273 11.52 -8.17 10.57
CA TRP A 273 11.62 -9.11 9.45
C TRP A 273 13.02 -9.66 9.25
N ALA A 274 14.03 -9.03 9.88
CA ALA A 274 15.35 -9.58 9.92
C ALA A 274 15.26 -11.02 10.47
N PRO A 275 15.93 -12.01 9.84
CA PRO A 275 16.10 -13.28 10.50
C PRO A 275 16.73 -12.99 11.87
N GLY A 276 16.09 -13.44 12.96
CA GLY A 276 16.71 -13.42 14.29
C GLY A 276 18.12 -14.02 14.19
N PRO A 277 19.08 -13.63 15.05
CA PRO A 277 20.50 -13.91 14.85
C PRO A 277 20.75 -15.40 14.59
N ALA A 278 20.83 -15.78 13.31
CA ALA A 278 21.18 -17.10 12.89
C ALA A 278 22.71 -17.13 12.84
N ALA A 279 23.27 -17.91 13.77
CA ALA A 279 24.65 -18.37 13.88
C ALA A 279 25.65 -17.78 12.87
N VAL A 280 26.56 -16.95 13.40
CA VAL A 280 27.84 -16.63 12.75
C VAL A 280 28.47 -17.92 12.24
N PRO A 281 28.86 -18.03 10.95
CA PRO A 281 29.65 -19.17 10.49
C PRO A 281 30.99 -19.13 11.23
N GLN A 282 31.29 -20.15 12.02
CA GLN A 282 32.63 -20.34 12.57
C GLN A 282 33.61 -20.38 11.39
N ARG A 283 34.47 -19.37 11.30
CA ARG A 283 35.66 -19.42 10.46
C ARG A 283 36.47 -20.65 10.88
N GLN A 284 36.56 -21.65 10.01
CA GLN A 284 37.56 -22.69 10.16
C GLN A 284 38.93 -22.03 10.11
N ALA A 285 39.63 -22.05 11.25
CA ALA A 285 41.04 -21.75 11.29
C ALA A 285 41.77 -22.83 10.50
N VAL A 286 42.29 -22.45 9.33
CA VAL A 286 43.31 -23.21 8.64
C VAL A 286 44.52 -23.25 9.57
N ARG A 287 44.81 -24.43 10.12
CA ARG A 287 46.09 -24.72 10.76
C ARG A 287 47.04 -25.23 9.68
N SER A 288 48.02 -24.40 9.34
CA SER A 288 49.34 -24.81 8.85
C SER A 288 50.14 -25.50 9.96
#